data_AF-A0A8B3FHX0-F1
#
_entry.id   AF-A0A8B3FHX0-F1
#
_cell.length_a   1.000
_cell.length_b   1.000
_cell.length_c   1.000
_cell.angle_alpha   90.00
_cell.angle_beta   90.00
_cell.angle_gamma   90.00
#
_symmetry.space_group_name_H-M   'P 1'
#
loop_
_entity.id
_entity.type
_entity.pdbx_description
1 polymer ?
#
loop_
_entity_poly.entity_id
_entity_poly.type
_entity_poly.pdbx_seq_one_letter_code
_entity_poly.pdbx_strand_id
1 'polypeptide(L)'
;MAARKKKWNIGDLFTVPLQDHSFSIGRVVGFEPKALNSAICAFYAHHVDAVPDNEIILSDNELISVLFVTRDLLDSGDWKVFSASSNVFHLDKYIDLSSLRSNGSIGVKSIGSGLIIELMNAYYKLSPWNDYFNPNYLDSLILSPDKKPKDVILK
;
A
#
# COMPACT_ATOMS: atom_id res chain seq x y z
N MET A 1 -30.34 -1.88 -5.12
CA MET A 1 -29.94 -2.76 -4.00
C MET A 1 -28.56 -2.31 -3.55
N ALA A 2 -28.41 -1.85 -2.30
CA ALA A 2 -27.12 -1.40 -1.80
C ALA A 2 -26.20 -2.62 -1.65
N ALA A 3 -25.15 -2.70 -2.46
CA ALA A 3 -24.12 -3.71 -2.30
C ALA A 3 -23.60 -3.63 -0.85
N ARG A 4 -23.62 -4.77 -0.16
CA ARG A 4 -23.11 -4.91 1.21
C ARG A 4 -21.63 -4.54 1.14
N LYS A 5 -21.27 -3.33 1.60
CA LYS A 5 -19.87 -2.83 1.59
C LYS A 5 -19.00 -3.91 2.21
N LYS A 6 -18.13 -4.54 1.42
CA LYS A 6 -17.12 -5.46 1.93
C LYS A 6 -16.25 -4.63 2.86
N LYS A 7 -16.40 -4.85 4.16
CA LYS A 7 -15.76 -4.04 5.19
C LYS A 7 -14.40 -4.67 5.43
N TRP A 8 -13.39 -4.14 4.76
CA TRP A 8 -11.99 -4.41 5.08
C TRP A 8 -11.71 -4.01 6.53
N ASN A 9 -10.78 -4.72 7.18
CA ASN A 9 -10.40 -4.54 8.58
C ASN A 9 -8.88 -4.42 8.69
N ILE A 10 -8.40 -3.92 9.83
CA ILE A 10 -6.97 -3.95 10.15
C ILE A 10 -6.53 -5.42 10.24
N GLY A 11 -5.48 -5.76 9.51
CA GLY A 11 -4.98 -7.12 9.34
C GLY A 11 -5.30 -7.73 7.97
N ASP A 12 -6.28 -7.20 7.24
CA ASP A 12 -6.68 -7.75 5.95
C ASP A 12 -5.57 -7.59 4.90
N LEU A 13 -5.32 -8.69 4.20
CA LEU A 13 -4.47 -8.77 3.02
C LEU A 13 -5.32 -8.52 1.77
N PHE A 14 -4.79 -7.72 0.86
CA PHE A 14 -5.45 -7.35 -0.38
C PHE A 14 -4.48 -7.36 -1.55
N THR A 15 -5.04 -7.43 -2.75
CA THR A 15 -4.29 -7.34 -4.01
C THR A 15 -4.29 -5.90 -4.53
N VAL A 16 -3.17 -5.46 -5.09
CA VAL A 16 -3.03 -4.24 -5.89
C VAL A 16 -2.79 -4.68 -7.34
N PRO A 17 -3.68 -4.33 -8.28
CA PRO A 17 -3.56 -4.77 -9.67
C PRO A 17 -2.39 -4.09 -10.37
N LEU A 18 -1.69 -4.86 -11.21
CA LEU A 18 -0.59 -4.42 -12.05
C LEU A 18 -1.02 -4.37 -13.53
N GLN A 19 -0.23 -3.67 -14.36
CA GLN A 19 -0.53 -3.44 -15.78
C GLN A 19 -0.51 -4.71 -16.63
N ASP A 20 0.25 -5.71 -16.21
CA ASP A 20 0.36 -7.02 -16.86
C ASP A 20 -0.72 -8.02 -16.39
N HIS A 21 -1.73 -7.54 -15.67
CA HIS A 21 -2.83 -8.31 -15.09
C HIS A 21 -2.45 -9.22 -13.91
N SER A 22 -1.20 -9.16 -13.46
CA SER A 22 -0.79 -9.74 -12.19
C SER A 22 -1.17 -8.83 -11.01
N PHE A 23 -0.78 -9.22 -9.80
CA PHE A 23 -1.02 -8.46 -8.58
C PHE A 23 0.21 -8.39 -7.69
N SER A 24 0.32 -7.29 -6.98
CA SER A 24 1.15 -7.19 -5.77
C SER A 24 0.29 -7.25 -4.51
N ILE A 25 0.91 -7.52 -3.36
CA ILE A 25 0.19 -7.68 -2.09
C ILE A 25 0.33 -6.44 -1.21
N GLY A 26 -0.81 -6.00 -0.68
CA GLY A 26 -0.89 -5.01 0.39
C GLY A 26 -1.57 -5.58 1.63
N ARG A 27 -1.39 -4.89 2.75
CA ARG A 27 -2.01 -5.19 4.04
C ARG A 27 -2.54 -3.92 4.68
N VAL A 28 -3.78 -3.94 5.17
CA VAL A 28 -4.30 -2.86 6.01
C VAL A 28 -3.67 -3.00 7.40
N VAL A 29 -2.94 -1.99 7.85
CA VAL A 29 -2.21 -1.98 9.12
C VAL A 29 -2.73 -0.92 10.10
N GLY A 30 -3.58 -0.01 9.64
CA GLY A 30 -4.22 1.00 10.48
C GLY A 30 -5.36 1.71 9.77
N PHE A 31 -6.10 2.52 10.51
CA PHE A 31 -7.16 3.37 9.98
C PHE A 31 -7.24 4.65 10.81
N GLU A 32 -7.14 5.81 10.15
CA GLU A 32 -7.12 7.12 10.81
C GLU A 32 -8.22 8.03 10.25
N PRO A 33 -9.45 7.97 10.81
CA PRO A 33 -10.58 8.81 10.38
C PRO A 33 -10.27 10.31 10.37
N LYS A 34 -9.45 10.76 11.34
CA LYS A 34 -9.07 12.17 11.52
C LYS A 34 -7.93 12.62 10.60
N ALA A 35 -7.22 11.68 9.99
CA ALA A 35 -6.16 11.95 9.03
C ALA A 35 -6.71 11.77 7.61
N LEU A 36 -7.57 12.69 7.17
CA LEU A 36 -8.21 12.64 5.84
C LEU A 36 -9.01 11.35 5.56
N ASN A 37 -9.54 10.71 6.61
CA ASN A 37 -10.28 9.44 6.50
C ASN A 37 -9.52 8.34 5.74
N SER A 38 -8.20 8.26 5.98
CA SER A 38 -7.29 7.37 5.26
C SER A 38 -7.12 6.01 5.95
N ALA A 39 -6.91 4.99 5.13
CA ALA A 39 -6.37 3.71 5.58
C ALA A 39 -4.84 3.85 5.70
N ILE A 40 -4.23 3.08 6.59
CA ILE A 40 -2.78 2.92 6.61
C ILE A 40 -2.50 1.53 6.06
N CYS A 41 -1.74 1.47 4.98
CA CYS A 41 -1.44 0.23 4.27
C CYS A 41 0.07 0.00 4.20
N ALA A 42 0.45 -1.25 4.41
CA ALA A 42 1.79 -1.77 4.12
C ALA A 42 1.76 -2.44 2.74
N PHE A 43 2.74 -2.14 1.88
CA PHE A 43 2.86 -2.71 0.54
C PHE A 43 4.13 -3.53 0.41
N TYR A 44 4.03 -4.69 -0.24
CA TYR A 44 5.08 -5.70 -0.24
C TYR A 44 5.54 -6.03 -1.65
N ALA A 45 6.83 -6.36 -1.76
CA ALA A 45 7.50 -6.92 -2.94
C ALA A 45 7.13 -8.39 -3.15
N HIS A 46 5.83 -8.69 -3.03
CA HIS A 46 5.27 -10.02 -3.22
C HIS A 46 4.34 -10.00 -4.43
N HIS A 47 4.66 -10.80 -5.45
CA HIS A 47 3.98 -10.85 -6.73
C HIS A 47 3.18 -12.15 -6.87
N VAL A 48 1.95 -12.06 -7.38
CA VAL A 48 1.07 -13.20 -7.64
C VAL A 48 0.35 -13.04 -8.97
N ASP A 49 0.16 -14.14 -9.69
CA ASP A 49 -0.52 -14.13 -11.00
C ASP A 49 -2.06 -14.10 -10.88
N ALA A 50 -2.58 -14.42 -9.70
CA ALA A 50 -4.01 -14.47 -9.42
C ALA A 50 -4.28 -14.08 -7.96
N VAL A 51 -5.53 -13.70 -7.67
CA VAL A 51 -5.98 -13.43 -6.30
C VAL A 51 -5.84 -14.71 -5.47
N PRO A 52 -5.08 -14.72 -4.37
CA PRO A 52 -4.88 -15.91 -3.57
C PRO A 52 -6.17 -16.34 -2.86
N ASP A 53 -6.35 -17.65 -2.65
CA ASP A 53 -7.49 -18.17 -1.87
C ASP A 53 -7.21 -18.25 -0.35
N ASN A 54 -5.94 -18.17 0.06
CA ASN A 54 -5.50 -18.38 1.44
C ASN A 54 -4.57 -17.24 1.89
N GLU A 55 -4.28 -17.18 3.20
CA GLU A 55 -3.26 -16.28 3.72
C GLU A 55 -1.90 -16.51 3.05
N ILE A 56 -1.19 -15.41 2.77
CA ILE A 56 0.21 -15.41 2.37
C ILE A 56 1.03 -14.88 3.55
N ILE A 57 2.09 -15.60 3.90
CA ILE A 57 3.06 -15.16 4.92
C ILE A 57 4.03 -14.18 4.26
N LEU A 58 3.98 -12.92 4.69
CA LEU A 58 4.81 -11.84 4.17
C LEU A 58 5.99 -11.57 5.10
N SER A 59 7.18 -11.36 4.52
CA SER A 59 8.39 -11.02 5.27
C SER A 59 8.56 -9.50 5.41
N ASP A 60 9.13 -9.06 6.53
CA ASP A 60 9.58 -7.66 6.71
C ASP A 60 10.60 -7.23 5.65
N ASN A 61 11.37 -8.17 5.09
CA ASN A 61 12.32 -7.88 4.02
C ASN A 61 11.63 -7.49 2.71
N GLU A 62 10.42 -8.01 2.48
CA GLU A 62 9.60 -7.68 1.29
C GLU A 62 8.87 -6.34 1.46
N LEU A 63 8.83 -5.75 2.66
CA LEU A 63 8.10 -4.50 2.89
C LEU A 63 8.74 -3.35 2.11
N ILE A 64 7.95 -2.72 1.22
CA ILE A 64 8.36 -1.60 0.36
C ILE A 64 8.02 -0.27 1.03
N SER A 65 6.77 -0.12 1.48
CA SER A 65 6.22 1.14 1.98
C SER A 65 5.14 0.92 3.03
N VAL A 66 5.00 1.90 3.93
CA VAL A 66 3.89 2.01 4.89
C VAL A 66 3.33 3.41 4.78
N LEU A 67 2.13 3.55 4.24
CA LEU A 67 1.59 4.84 3.80
C LEU A 67 0.15 5.03 4.27
N PHE A 68 -0.21 6.29 4.51
CA PHE A 68 -1.61 6.70 4.52
C PHE A 68 -2.11 6.73 3.08
N VAL A 69 -3.21 6.05 2.81
CA VAL A 69 -3.77 5.89 1.46
C VAL A 69 -5.26 6.19 1.46
N THR A 70 -5.75 6.73 0.35
CA THR A 70 -7.19 6.83 0.12
C THR A 70 -7.81 5.44 0.13
N ARG A 71 -8.97 5.31 0.78
CA ARG A 71 -9.67 4.03 0.95
C ARG A 71 -10.57 3.66 -0.23
N ASP A 72 -10.53 4.42 -1.32
CA ASP A 72 -11.45 4.33 -2.45
C ASP A 72 -11.42 2.95 -3.11
N LEU A 73 -10.24 2.39 -3.40
CA LEU A 73 -10.14 1.08 -4.05
C LEU A 73 -10.35 -0.11 -3.09
N LEU A 74 -10.17 0.10 -1.79
CA LEU A 74 -10.58 -0.86 -0.76
C LEU A 74 -12.10 -0.86 -0.58
N ASP A 75 -12.72 0.32 -0.54
CA ASP A 75 -14.17 0.52 -0.39
C ASP A 75 -14.94 0.02 -1.62
N SER A 76 -14.39 0.22 -2.83
CA SER A 76 -14.99 -0.27 -4.09
C SER A 76 -14.81 -1.77 -4.28
N GLY A 77 -13.75 -2.34 -3.70
CA GLY A 77 -13.36 -3.74 -3.86
C GLY A 77 -12.48 -4.01 -5.08
N ASP A 78 -11.99 -2.96 -5.75
CA ASP A 78 -10.99 -3.08 -6.83
C ASP A 78 -9.66 -3.61 -6.28
N TRP A 79 -9.30 -3.21 -5.05
CA TRP A 79 -8.30 -3.91 -4.25
C TRP A 79 -8.97 -5.06 -3.50
N LYS A 80 -8.84 -6.26 -4.06
CA LYS A 80 -9.57 -7.43 -3.56
C LYS A 80 -8.92 -7.94 -2.28
N VAL A 81 -9.62 -7.76 -1.17
CA VAL A 81 -9.32 -8.45 0.10
C VAL A 81 -9.59 -9.94 -0.04
N PHE A 82 -8.60 -10.76 0.30
CA PHE A 82 -8.65 -12.21 0.13
C PHE A 82 -8.44 -13.01 1.42
N SER A 83 -7.73 -12.46 2.40
CA SER A 83 -7.50 -13.12 3.69
C SER A 83 -7.22 -12.11 4.79
N ALA A 84 -7.38 -12.51 6.05
CA ALA A 84 -6.90 -11.76 7.20
C ALA A 84 -5.56 -12.34 7.64
N SER A 85 -4.55 -11.50 7.87
CA SER A 85 -3.26 -12.00 8.33
C SER A 85 -3.31 -12.40 9.80
N SER A 86 -2.74 -13.57 10.11
CA SER A 86 -2.60 -14.12 11.45
C SER A 86 -1.49 -13.45 12.27
N ASN A 87 -0.49 -12.85 11.60
CA ASN A 87 0.63 -12.18 12.25
C ASN A 87 0.29 -10.73 12.62
N VAL A 88 0.77 -10.23 13.77
CA VAL A 88 0.60 -8.81 14.16
C VAL A 88 1.58 -7.93 13.39
N PHE A 89 1.08 -6.81 12.84
CA PHE A 89 1.95 -5.78 12.24
C PHE A 89 2.26 -4.68 13.26
N HIS A 90 3.54 -4.44 13.52
CA HIS A 90 4.01 -3.41 14.45
C HIS A 90 4.13 -2.05 13.75
N LEU A 91 2.99 -1.36 13.59
CA LEU A 91 2.91 -0.08 12.86
C LEU A 91 3.72 1.04 13.51
N ASP A 92 3.86 1.02 14.83
CA ASP A 92 4.63 1.96 15.64
C ASP A 92 6.13 2.01 15.28
N LYS A 93 6.67 0.96 14.64
CA LYS A 93 8.03 0.97 14.09
C LYS A 93 8.22 1.95 12.92
N TYR A 94 7.14 2.28 12.23
CA TYR A 94 7.17 3.05 10.99
C TYR A 94 6.49 4.42 11.11
N ILE A 95 5.46 4.52 11.95
CA ILE A 95 4.66 5.74 12.09
C ILE A 95 4.35 5.99 13.58
N ASP A 96 4.76 7.17 14.08
CA ASP A 96 4.37 7.65 15.42
C ASP A 96 2.93 8.18 15.42
N LEU A 97 1.97 7.26 15.51
CA LEU A 97 0.55 7.60 15.55
C LEU A 97 0.16 8.41 16.78
N SER A 98 0.85 8.24 17.91
CA SER A 98 0.60 9.01 19.13
C SER A 98 0.84 10.50 18.90
N SER A 99 2.02 10.84 18.36
CA SER A 99 2.37 12.23 18.04
C SER A 99 1.41 12.80 16.99
N LEU A 100 1.14 12.06 15.93
CA LEU A 100 0.19 12.48 14.88
C LEU A 100 -1.22 12.71 15.42
N ARG A 101 -1.75 11.85 16.29
CA ARG A 101 -3.09 12.06 16.87
C ARG A 101 -3.11 13.24 17.83
N SER A 102 -2.04 13.45 18.59
CA SER A 102 -1.93 14.55 19.55
C SER A 102 -1.89 15.93 18.87
N ASN A 103 -1.30 16.02 17.67
CA ASN A 103 -1.24 17.26 16.90
C ASN A 103 -2.47 17.48 15.99
N GLY A 104 -3.48 16.61 16.05
CA GLY A 104 -4.66 16.69 15.19
C GLY A 104 -4.43 16.24 13.75
N SER A 105 -3.42 15.41 13.49
CA SER A 105 -3.02 14.90 12.18
C SER A 105 -2.58 15.99 11.19
N ILE A 106 -2.08 17.11 11.71
CA ILE A 106 -1.59 18.22 10.88
C ILE A 106 -0.36 17.75 10.10
N GLY A 107 -0.37 18.01 8.79
CA GLY A 107 0.72 17.66 7.88
C GLY A 107 0.71 16.22 7.37
N VAL A 108 -0.25 15.38 7.79
CA VAL A 108 -0.40 14.04 7.21
C VAL A 108 -0.77 14.15 5.73
N LYS A 109 -0.04 13.42 4.89
CA LYS A 109 -0.33 13.26 3.48
C LYS A 109 -0.99 11.91 3.26
N SER A 110 -2.15 11.91 2.62
CA SER A 110 -2.79 10.69 2.11
C SER A 110 -2.44 10.53 0.64
N ILE A 111 -1.94 9.36 0.27
CA ILE A 111 -1.56 9.02 -1.10
C ILE A 111 -2.79 8.46 -1.82
N GLY A 112 -3.05 8.94 -3.03
CA GLY A 112 -4.14 8.38 -3.85
C GLY A 112 -3.82 6.95 -4.27
N SER A 113 -4.82 6.06 -4.25
CA SER A 113 -4.64 4.64 -4.62
C SER A 113 -4.05 4.44 -6.02
N GLY A 114 -4.32 5.35 -6.97
CA GLY A 114 -3.70 5.34 -8.30
C GLY A 114 -2.17 5.51 -8.27
N LEU A 115 -1.64 6.34 -7.37
CA LEU A 115 -0.19 6.52 -7.19
C LEU A 115 0.46 5.30 -6.57
N ILE A 116 -0.27 4.55 -5.73
CA ILE A 116 0.20 3.26 -5.24
C ILE A 116 0.31 2.24 -6.38
N ILE A 117 -0.69 2.20 -7.27
CA ILE A 117 -0.63 1.36 -8.47
C ILE A 117 0.57 1.76 -9.34
N GLU A 118 0.81 3.05 -9.54
CA GLU A 118 1.98 3.53 -10.30
C GLU A 118 3.31 3.15 -9.62
N LEU A 119 3.42 3.29 -8.29
CA LEU A 119 4.58 2.84 -7.51
C LEU A 119 4.84 1.34 -7.70
N MET A 120 3.79 0.51 -7.57
CA MET A 120 3.94 -0.95 -7.71
C MET A 120 4.30 -1.33 -9.16
N ASN A 121 3.69 -0.71 -10.16
CA ASN A 121 4.06 -0.95 -11.56
C ASN A 121 5.53 -0.57 -11.84
N ALA A 122 5.99 0.56 -11.32
CA ALA A 122 7.39 0.98 -11.46
C ALA A 122 8.34 0.01 -10.74
N TYR A 123 7.95 -0.47 -9.55
CA TYR A 123 8.70 -1.47 -8.78
C TYR A 123 8.89 -2.76 -9.58
N TYR A 124 7.85 -3.23 -10.27
CA TYR A 124 7.89 -4.43 -11.12
C TYR A 124 8.32 -4.17 -12.56
N LYS A 125 8.92 -2.99 -12.86
CA LYS A 125 9.44 -2.62 -14.19
C LYS A 125 8.37 -2.63 -15.30
N LEU A 126 7.12 -2.35 -14.94
CA LEU A 126 6.00 -2.19 -15.87
C LEU A 126 5.86 -0.73 -16.34
N SER A 127 6.38 0.22 -15.55
CA SER A 127 6.45 1.64 -15.90
C SER A 127 7.80 2.26 -15.50
N PRO A 128 8.20 3.40 -16.08
CA PRO A 128 9.41 4.10 -15.65
C PRO A 128 9.25 4.70 -14.25
N TRP A 129 10.31 4.58 -13.44
CA TRP A 129 10.34 5.05 -12.06
C TRP A 129 10.33 6.57 -11.91
N ASN A 130 10.89 7.27 -12.90
CA ASN A 130 11.13 8.72 -12.88
C ASN A 130 10.17 9.52 -13.78
N ASP A 131 9.02 8.95 -14.20
CA ASP A 131 8.09 9.61 -15.15
C ASP A 131 7.16 10.67 -14.52
N TYR A 132 7.59 11.26 -13.39
CA TYR A 132 6.88 12.34 -12.71
C TYR A 132 7.61 13.66 -12.88
N PHE A 133 6.90 14.78 -12.68
CA PHE A 133 7.53 16.10 -12.68
C PHE A 133 8.73 16.18 -11.74
N ASN A 134 8.61 15.60 -10.54
CA ASN A 134 9.78 15.33 -9.69
C ASN A 134 10.26 13.90 -9.97
N PRO A 135 11.46 13.70 -10.56
CA PRO A 135 11.96 12.38 -10.92
C PRO A 135 12.21 11.45 -9.71
N ASN A 136 12.30 12.03 -8.50
CA ASN A 136 12.48 11.28 -7.25
C ASN A 136 11.16 11.11 -6.47
N TYR A 137 10.01 11.34 -7.11
CA TYR A 137 8.72 11.27 -6.41
C TYR A 137 8.46 9.89 -5.80
N LEU A 138 8.67 8.81 -6.57
CA LEU A 138 8.48 7.45 -6.08
C LEU A 138 9.48 7.06 -4.99
N ASP A 139 10.70 7.62 -5.01
CA ASP A 139 11.68 7.44 -3.93
C ASP A 139 11.16 7.98 -2.58
N SER A 140 10.26 8.96 -2.59
CA SER A 140 9.65 9.47 -1.36
C SER A 140 8.54 8.59 -0.79
N LEU A 141 8.09 7.58 -1.55
CA LEU A 141 7.00 6.68 -1.15
C LEU A 141 7.50 5.36 -0.57
N ILE A 142 8.79 5.03 -0.71
CA ILE A 142 9.39 3.81 -0.14
C ILE A 142 9.98 4.07 1.25
N LEU A 143 10.09 3.03 2.08
CA LEU A 143 10.57 3.15 3.46
C LEU A 143 12.01 3.66 3.55
N SER A 144 12.85 3.24 2.63
CA SER A 144 14.27 3.57 2.61
C SER A 144 14.87 3.34 1.22
N PRO A 145 16.00 4.00 0.88
CA PRO A 145 16.59 3.89 -0.45
C PRO A 145 16.97 2.46 -0.88
N ASP A 146 17.30 1.58 0.06
CA ASP A 146 17.62 0.17 -0.21
C ASP A 146 16.41 -0.66 -0.65
N LYS A 147 15.19 -0.17 -0.43
CA LYS A 147 13.96 -0.79 -0.93
C LYS A 147 13.71 -0.51 -2.41
N LYS A 148 14.45 0.40 -3.04
CA LYS A 148 14.36 0.63 -4.48
C LYS A 148 15.02 -0.53 -5.24
N PRO A 149 14.33 -1.15 -6.22
CA PRO A 149 14.97 -2.14 -7.09
C PRO A 149 16.16 -1.52 -7.85
N LYS A 150 17.23 -2.28 -8.02
CA LYS A 150 18.46 -1.78 -8.69
C LYS A 150 18.29 -1.64 -10.20
N ASP A 151 17.29 -2.31 -10.76
CA ASP A 151 17.04 -2.49 -12.20
C ASP A 151 15.73 -1.82 -12.65
N VAL A 152 15.31 -0.75 -11.97
CA VAL A 152 14.15 0.05 -12.39
C VAL A 152 14.35 0.64 -13.79
N ILE A 153 13.25 0.76 -14.54
CA ILE A 153 13.24 1.46 -15.83
C ILE A 153 13.29 2.97 -15.58
N LEU A 154 14.10 3.70 -16.34
CA LEU A 154 14.18 5.16 -16.32
C LEU A 154 13.88 5.71 -17.71
N LYS A 155 13.22 6.86 -17.76
CA LYS A 155 12.95 7.65 -18.95
C LYS A 155 14.00 8.74 -19.16
#